data_AF-A0A355B8H4-F1
#
_entry.id   AF-A0A355B8H4-F1
#
_cell.length_a   1.000
_cell.length_b   1.000
_cell.length_c   1.000
_cell.angle_alpha   90.00
_cell.angle_beta   90.00
_cell.angle_gamma   90.00
#
_symmetry.space_group_name_H-M   'P 1'
#
loop_
_entity.id
_entity.type
_entity.pdbx_description
1 polymer ?
#
loop_
_entity_poly.entity_id
_entity_poly.type
_entity_poly.pdbx_seq_one_letter_code
_entity_poly.pdbx_strand_id
1 'polypeptide(L)'
;MNNLTSIAVLTCWHGPYPWYLPYFIHSCQFNPTIDFYIITNNDESVPNKPDNVHLIFKPEADLKKLAHTKLGFEINIDYPYKLNDFKPAYGFL
;
A
#
# COMPACT_ATOMS: atom_id res chain seq x y z
N MET A 1 -8.51 -21.12 -18.40
CA MET A 1 -9.50 -20.34 -17.65
C MET A 1 -9.25 -18.88 -18.00
N ASN A 2 -10.25 -18.16 -18.52
CA ASN A 2 -10.10 -16.72 -18.72
C ASN A 2 -9.91 -16.10 -17.33
N ASN A 3 -8.86 -15.30 -17.13
CA ASN A 3 -8.75 -14.50 -15.92
C ASN A 3 -9.97 -13.59 -15.89
N LEU A 4 -10.86 -13.81 -14.92
CA LEU A 4 -11.91 -12.86 -14.61
C LEU A 4 -11.24 -11.53 -14.27
N THR A 5 -11.76 -10.42 -14.77
CA THR A 5 -11.31 -9.09 -14.37
C THR A 5 -11.52 -8.92 -12.87
N SER A 6 -10.43 -8.77 -12.12
CA SER A 6 -10.40 -8.43 -10.70
C SER A 6 -9.91 -7.00 -10.50
N ILE A 7 -10.32 -6.36 -9.41
CA ILE A 7 -9.90 -4.99 -9.06
C ILE A 7 -8.93 -5.08 -7.88
N ALA A 8 -7.78 -4.42 -8.00
CA ALA A 8 -6.84 -4.20 -6.92
C ALA A 8 -6.70 -2.70 -6.63
N VAL A 9 -6.87 -2.31 -5.37
CA VAL A 9 -6.65 -0.94 -4.88
C VAL A 9 -5.34 -0.91 -4.12
N LEU A 10 -4.35 -0.20 -4.63
CA LEU A 10 -3.02 -0.07 -4.02
C LEU A 10 -2.87 1.30 -3.35
N THR A 11 -2.54 1.29 -2.06
CA THR A 11 -2.25 2.48 -1.26
C THR A 11 -0.92 2.31 -0.54
N CYS A 12 -0.07 3.34 -0.57
CA CYS A 12 1.12 3.39 0.28
C CYS A 12 0.85 4.32 1.46
N TRP A 13 1.06 3.83 2.68
CA TRP A 13 0.90 4.58 3.92
C TRP A 13 2.09 4.35 4.83
N HIS A 14 3.01 5.31 4.91
CA HIS A 14 4.15 5.25 5.83
C HIS A 14 3.90 6.18 7.03
N GLY A 15 4.22 5.70 8.23
CA GLY A 15 3.95 6.37 9.50
C GLY A 15 2.77 5.76 10.28
N PRO A 16 2.40 6.39 11.40
CA PRO A 16 1.32 5.90 12.27
C PRO A 16 0.01 5.77 11.49
N TYR A 17 -0.77 4.74 11.82
CA TYR A 17 -2.08 4.60 11.19
C TYR A 17 -3.02 5.75 11.59
N PRO A 18 -3.85 6.23 10.66
CA PRO A 18 -4.80 7.29 10.98
C PRO A 18 -5.88 6.73 11.90
N TRP A 19 -6.49 7.61 12.71
CA TRP A 19 -7.57 7.24 13.63
C TRP A 19 -8.74 6.52 12.94
N TYR A 20 -8.93 6.76 11.65
CA TYR A 20 -10.02 6.18 10.87
C TYR A 20 -9.69 4.86 10.18
N LEU A 21 -8.47 4.33 10.30
CA LEU A 21 -8.10 3.07 9.65
C LEU A 21 -9.08 1.92 9.97
N PRO A 22 -9.54 1.73 11.22
CA PRO A 22 -10.52 0.67 11.52
C PRO A 22 -11.82 0.82 10.73
N TYR A 23 -12.30 2.05 10.52
CA TYR A 23 -13.51 2.30 9.72
C TYR A 23 -13.29 2.05 8.23
N PHE A 24 -12.11 2.45 7.71
CA PHE A 24 -11.73 2.14 6.33
C PHE A 24 -11.70 0.63 6.10
N ILE A 25 -11.00 -0.12 6.95
CA ILE A 25 -10.89 -1.59 6.87
C ILE A 25 -12.26 -2.26 7.02
N HIS A 26 -13.09 -1.77 7.94
CA HIS A 26 -14.47 -2.24 8.07
C HIS A 26 -15.28 -2.02 6.78
N SER A 27 -15.07 -0.91 6.07
CA SER A 27 -15.76 -0.69 4.79
C SER A 27 -15.28 -1.63 3.67
N CYS A 28 -13.99 -2.00 3.67
CA CYS A 28 -13.41 -2.91 2.67
C CYS A 28 -14.08 -4.30 2.68
N GLN A 29 -14.51 -4.78 3.85
CA GLN A 29 -15.11 -6.12 3.97
C GLN A 29 -16.39 -6.29 3.12
N PHE A 30 -17.10 -5.19 2.83
CA PHE A 30 -18.33 -5.21 2.04
C PHE A 30 -18.06 -5.24 0.52
N ASN A 31 -16.79 -5.28 0.11
CA ASN A 31 -16.35 -5.35 -1.28
C ASN A 31 -15.48 -6.60 -1.51
N PRO A 32 -16.01 -7.82 -1.29
CA PRO A 32 -15.21 -9.05 -1.24
C PRO A 32 -14.56 -9.44 -2.59
N THR A 33 -14.94 -8.80 -3.69
CA THR A 33 -14.36 -9.00 -5.03
C THR A 33 -13.20 -8.06 -5.34
N ILE A 34 -12.88 -7.14 -4.42
CA ILE A 34 -11.81 -6.15 -4.56
C ILE A 34 -10.74 -6.44 -3.51
N ASP A 35 -9.50 -6.53 -3.97
CA ASP A 35 -8.33 -6.63 -3.08
C ASP A 35 -7.79 -5.23 -2.76
N PHE A 36 -7.64 -4.94 -1.47
CA PHE A 36 -7.08 -3.68 -0.97
C PHE A 36 -5.69 -3.91 -0.41
N TYR A 37 -4.67 -3.40 -1.10
CA TYR A 37 -3.27 -3.50 -0.68
C TYR A 37 -2.83 -2.20 -0.02
N ILE A 38 -2.34 -2.29 1.22
CA ILE A 38 -1.75 -1.17 1.95
C ILE A 38 -0.27 -1.49 2.18
N ILE A 39 0.60 -0.82 1.44
CA ILE A 39 2.05 -0.89 1.63
C ILE A 39 2.43 0.06 2.76
N THR A 40 3.06 -0.44 3.82
CA THR A 40 3.30 0.35 5.03
C THR A 40 4.56 -0.05 5.76
N ASN A 41 5.18 0.88 6.48
CA ASN A 41 6.26 0.59 7.41
C ASN A 41 5.77 0.44 8.86
N ASN A 42 4.47 0.39 9.08
CA ASN A 42 3.86 0.15 10.39
C ASN A 42 3.54 -1.34 10.55
N ASP A 43 4.10 -1.97 11.57
CA ASP A 43 3.91 -3.39 11.91
C ASP A 43 2.85 -3.61 13.01
N GLU A 44 2.14 -2.56 13.43
CA GLU A 44 1.02 -2.65 14.34
C GLU A 44 -0.05 -3.61 13.80
N SER A 45 -0.44 -4.58 14.64
CA SER A 45 -1.55 -5.49 14.34
C SER A 45 -2.85 -4.72 14.13
N VAL A 46 -3.62 -5.09 13.11
CA VAL A 46 -4.94 -4.51 12.86
C VAL A 46 -6.04 -5.53 13.14
N PRO A 47 -6.78 -5.40 14.25
CA PRO A 47 -7.83 -6.34 14.62
C PRO A 47 -8.95 -6.40 13.58
N ASN A 48 -9.56 -7.58 13.40
CA ASN A 48 -10.70 -7.80 12.50
C ASN A 48 -10.45 -7.40 11.03
N LYS A 49 -9.19 -7.43 10.58
CA LYS A 49 -8.83 -7.19 9.18
C LYS A 49 -9.42 -8.31 8.29
N PRO A 50 -10.28 -8.00 7.31
CA PRO A 50 -10.85 -8.99 6.42
C PRO A 50 -9.78 -9.56 5.48
N ASP A 51 -10.10 -10.68 4.83
CA ASP A 51 -9.18 -11.41 3.95
C ASP A 51 -8.82 -10.61 2.68
N ASN A 52 -9.73 -9.75 2.21
CA ASN A 52 -9.52 -8.89 1.04
C ASN A 52 -8.73 -7.61 1.34
N VAL A 53 -8.22 -7.44 2.57
CA VAL A 53 -7.30 -6.35 2.93
C VAL A 53 -5.92 -6.94 3.22
N HIS A 54 -4.93 -6.49 2.47
CA HIS A 54 -3.55 -6.96 2.49
C HIS A 54 -2.64 -5.86 3.03
N LEU A 55 -2.19 -6.00 4.27
CA LEU A 55 -1.17 -5.12 4.84
C LEU A 55 0.20 -5.69 4.50
N ILE A 56 0.97 -4.98 3.67
CA ILE A 56 2.30 -5.39 3.24
C ILE A 56 3.32 -4.53 3.94
N PHE A 57 4.03 -5.12 4.90
CA PHE A 57 5.12 -4.44 5.58
C PHE A 57 6.28 -4.20 4.62
N LYS A 58 6.68 -2.94 4.48
CA LYS A 58 7.80 -2.49 3.67
C LYS A 58 8.50 -1.31 4.34
N PRO A 59 9.73 -1.50 4.85
CA PRO A 59 10.55 -0.41 5.33
C PRO A 59 10.78 0.66 4.26
N GLU A 60 10.91 1.90 4.68
CA GLU A 60 11.18 3.02 3.78
C GLU A 60 12.48 2.83 2.99
N ALA A 61 13.52 2.27 3.62
CA ALA A 61 14.79 1.97 2.97
C ALA A 61 14.63 0.99 1.79
N ASP A 62 13.77 -0.02 1.92
CA ASP A 62 13.52 -1.01 0.87
C ASP A 62 12.73 -0.41 -0.28
N LEU A 63 11.76 0.47 0.03
CA LEU A 63 11.00 1.20 -0.97
C LEU A 63 11.90 2.18 -1.75
N LYS A 64 12.78 2.90 -1.05
CA LYS A 64 13.79 3.79 -1.65
C LYS A 64 14.71 3.02 -2.59
N LYS A 65 15.25 1.90 -2.12
CA LYS A 65 16.15 1.02 -2.91
C LYS A 65 15.45 0.48 -4.15
N LEU A 66 14.21 0.02 -4.01
CA LEU A 66 13.40 -0.49 -5.12
C LEU A 66 13.18 0.58 -6.19
N ALA A 67 12.71 1.76 -5.79
CA ALA A 67 12.42 2.83 -6.73
C ALA A 67 13.67 3.42 -7.37
N HIS A 68 14.78 3.57 -6.64
CA HIS A 68 16.07 3.93 -7.24
C HIS A 68 16.46 2.91 -8.32
N THR A 69 16.45 1.62 -7.97
CA THR A 69 16.87 0.55 -8.89
C THR A 69 15.99 0.50 -10.15
N LYS A 70 14.67 0.61 -9.99
CA LYS A 70 13.71 0.50 -11.11
C LYS A 70 13.65 1.75 -11.97
N LEU A 71 13.75 2.94 -11.38
CA LEU A 71 13.65 4.21 -12.11
C LEU A 71 14.99 4.64 -12.73
N GLY A 72 16.11 4.10 -12.24
CA GLY A 72 17.44 4.36 -12.80
C GLY A 72 18.05 5.69 -12.37
N PHE A 73 17.51 6.32 -11.32
CA PHE A 73 18.04 7.55 -10.73
C PHE A 73 17.80 7.57 -9.22
N GLU A 74 18.57 8.39 -8.51
CA GLU A 74 18.39 8.59 -7.07
C GLU A 74 17.08 9.32 -6.79
N ILE A 75 16.24 8.70 -5.97
CA ILE A 75 14.96 9.28 -5.56
C ILE A 75 15.02 9.80 -4.15
N ASN A 76 14.29 10.89 -3.90
CA ASN A 76 14.20 11.47 -2.58
C ASN A 76 12.78 11.32 -1.98
N ILE A 77 12.67 10.45 -0.97
CA ILE A 77 11.45 10.27 -0.15
C ILE A 77 11.82 10.66 1.28
N ASP A 78 11.99 11.95 1.56
CA ASP A 78 12.41 12.43 2.89
C ASP A 78 11.31 12.33 3.97
N TYR A 79 10.05 12.21 3.55
CA TYR A 79 8.90 12.08 4.45
C TYR A 79 7.77 11.32 3.75
N PRO A 80 6.87 10.66 4.50
CA PRO A 80 5.86 9.76 3.93
C PRO A 80 5.00 10.36 2.82
N TYR A 81 4.67 11.64 2.90
CA TYR A 81 3.80 12.29 1.93
C TYR A 81 4.44 12.40 0.52
N LYS A 82 5.78 12.33 0.41
CA LYS A 82 6.47 12.27 -0.88
C LYS A 82 6.16 11.04 -1.70
N LEU A 83 5.65 9.98 -1.08
CA LEU A 83 5.18 8.79 -1.80
C LEU A 83 4.08 9.13 -2.81
N ASN A 84 3.28 10.18 -2.57
CA ASN A 84 2.25 10.61 -3.50
C ASN A 84 2.80 11.02 -4.88
N ASP A 85 4.04 11.51 -4.95
CA ASP A 85 4.70 11.90 -6.20
C ASP A 85 4.95 10.67 -7.11
N PHE A 86 4.98 9.47 -6.53
CA PHE A 86 5.25 8.19 -7.22
C PHE A 86 3.98 7.40 -7.57
N LYS A 87 2.77 7.90 -7.27
CA LYS A 87 1.50 7.20 -7.57
C LYS A 87 1.41 6.70 -9.03
N PRO A 88 1.78 7.48 -10.06
CA PRO A 88 1.75 6.99 -11.45
C PRO A 88 2.72 5.82 -11.69
N ALA A 89 3.78 5.71 -10.90
CA ALA A 89 4.81 4.67 -11.03
C ALA A 89 4.53 3.42 -10.18
N TYR A 90 3.52 3.40 -9.31
CA TYR A 90 3.29 2.26 -8.41
C TYR A 90 3.02 0.93 -9.12
N GLY A 91 2.41 0.94 -10.30
CA GLY A 91 2.24 -0.29 -11.09
C GLY A 91 3.57 -0.83 -11.66
N PHE A 92 4.59 0.02 -11.73
CA PHE A 92 5.94 -0.34 -12.20
C PHE A 92 6.88 -0.70 -11.04
N LEU A 93 6.74 -0.04 -9.88
CA LEU A 93 7.54 -0.25 -8.67
C LEU A 93 7.22 -1.58 -7.98
#